data_AF-A0A418VWQ8-F1
#
_entry.id   AF-A0A418VWQ8-F1
#
_cell.length_a   1.000
_cell.length_b   1.000
_cell.length_c   1.000
_cell.angle_alpha   90.00
_cell.angle_beta   90.00
_cell.angle_gamma   90.00
#
_symmetry.space_group_name_H-M   'P 1'
#
loop_
_entity.id
_entity.type
_entity.pdbx_description
1 polymer ?
#
loop_
_entity_poly.entity_id
_entity_poly.type
_entity_poly.pdbx_seq_one_letter_code
_entity_poly.pdbx_strand_id
1 'polypeptide(L)'
;MTGFSGGANAANEVMALGVVGVLLLACLMWIGASVLRAARHILGVRRRYSWLIKKHATLERDLTTVRHSIRQEEIALSKAEEVLRARREEIAAAEERLRTTRTTCVRVYDVLIERYADKDRLWLLADGKNGATGRWAVAAPDVKTATEMVMKKNSGVGKLAQEGQM
;
A
#
# COMPACT_ATOMS: atom_id res chain seq x y z
N MET A 1 6.32 -36.82 109.53
CA MET A 1 5.42 -36.67 108.37
C MET A 1 5.59 -35.27 107.80
N THR A 2 6.53 -35.09 106.88
CA THR A 2 6.68 -33.88 106.08
C THR A 2 6.79 -34.34 104.63
N GLY A 3 5.77 -33.98 103.86
CA GLY A 3 5.52 -34.52 102.53
C GLY A 3 6.57 -34.08 101.53
N PHE A 4 6.96 -35.04 100.70
CA PHE A 4 7.79 -34.88 99.50
C PHE A 4 6.98 -34.14 98.42
N SER A 5 6.78 -32.83 98.58
CA SER A 5 5.99 -31.97 97.67
C SER A 5 6.85 -31.17 96.68
N GLY A 6 8.16 -31.46 96.59
CA GLY A 6 9.08 -30.74 95.70
C GLY A 6 9.15 -31.29 94.27
N GLY A 7 8.93 -32.58 94.07
CA GLY A 7 9.05 -33.23 92.76
C GLY A 7 7.91 -32.93 91.77
N ALA A 8 6.69 -32.72 92.27
CA ALA A 8 5.53 -32.43 91.44
C ALA A 8 5.59 -31.03 90.80
N ASN A 9 6.17 -30.04 91.51
CA ASN A 9 6.26 -28.67 91.01
C ASN A 9 7.32 -28.54 89.90
N ALA A 10 8.47 -29.19 90.05
CA ALA A 10 9.50 -29.20 89.00
C ALA A 10 9.04 -29.93 87.72
N ALA A 11 8.30 -31.05 87.86
CA ALA A 11 7.74 -31.75 86.71
C ALA A 11 6.68 -30.91 85.97
N ASN A 12 5.86 -30.16 86.72
CA ASN A 12 4.85 -29.26 86.15
C ASN A 12 5.49 -28.05 85.44
N GLU A 13 6.58 -27.49 85.97
CA GLU A 13 7.33 -26.41 85.33
C GLU A 13 8.01 -26.85 84.02
N VAL A 14 8.61 -28.04 84.00
CA VAL A 14 9.22 -28.61 82.79
C VAL A 14 8.16 -28.91 81.73
N MET A 15 6.99 -29.43 82.12
CA MET A 15 5.87 -29.62 81.20
C MET A 15 5.32 -28.28 80.67
N ALA A 16 5.20 -27.25 81.52
CA ALA A 16 4.76 -25.92 81.10
C ALA A 16 5.73 -25.28 80.09
N LEU A 17 7.04 -25.38 80.32
CA LEU A 17 8.06 -24.89 79.38
C LEU A 17 8.00 -25.65 78.04
N GLY A 18 7.78 -26.97 78.07
CA GLY A 18 7.56 -27.78 76.87
C GLY A 18 6.35 -27.32 76.07
N VAL A 19 5.21 -27.10 76.73
CA VAL A 19 3.97 -26.63 76.08
C VAL A 19 4.13 -25.24 75.48
N VAL A 20 4.78 -24.30 76.18
CA VAL A 20 5.08 -22.96 75.65
C VAL A 20 6.02 -23.04 74.44
N GLY A 21 7.05 -23.89 74.50
CA GLY A 21 7.95 -24.13 73.38
C GLY A 21 7.22 -24.67 72.14
N VAL A 22 6.31 -25.63 72.32
CA VAL A 22 5.50 -26.19 71.22
C VAL A 22 4.56 -25.13 70.63
N LEU A 23 3.92 -24.31 71.47
CA LEU A 23 3.07 -23.19 71.02
C LEU A 23 3.85 -22.15 70.21
N LEU A 24 5.07 -21.80 70.64
CA LEU A 24 5.93 -20.88 69.91
C LEU A 24 6.36 -21.47 68.55
N LEU A 25 6.73 -22.76 68.51
CA LEU A 25 7.08 -23.44 67.26
C LEU A 25 5.89 -23.52 66.30
N ALA A 26 4.69 -23.81 66.80
CA ALA A 26 3.47 -23.81 66.00
C ALA A 26 3.17 -22.41 65.42
N CYS A 27 3.33 -21.37 66.24
CA CYS A 27 3.16 -19.98 65.81
C CYS A 27 4.19 -19.59 64.71
N LEU A 28 5.46 -19.94 64.91
CA LEU A 28 6.52 -19.70 63.92
C LEU A 28 6.29 -20.48 62.62
N MET A 29 5.85 -21.74 62.70
CA MET A 29 5.49 -22.53 61.52
C MET A 29 4.32 -21.90 60.75
N TRP A 30 3.31 -21.39 61.46
CA TRP A 30 2.16 -20.71 60.85
C TRP A 30 2.56 -19.41 60.15
N ILE A 31 3.37 -18.58 60.80
CA ILE A 31 3.91 -17.33 60.21
C ILE A 31 4.79 -17.66 59.00
N GLY A 32 5.65 -18.69 59.10
CA GLY A 32 6.45 -19.16 57.97
C GLY A 32 5.59 -19.59 56.78
N ALA A 33 4.52 -20.36 57.03
CA ALA A 33 3.59 -20.79 56.00
C ALA A 33 2.81 -19.64 55.35
N SER A 34 2.41 -18.63 56.12
CA SER A 34 1.69 -17.45 55.61
C SER A 34 2.60 -16.59 54.74
N VAL A 35 3.84 -16.34 55.17
CA VAL A 35 4.85 -15.61 54.41
C VAL A 35 5.19 -16.36 53.12
N LEU A 36 5.37 -17.68 53.17
CA LEU A 36 5.67 -18.48 51.98
C LEU A 36 4.52 -18.43 50.95
N ARG A 37 3.27 -18.47 51.42
CA ARG A 37 2.09 -18.32 50.56
C ARG A 37 2.03 -16.94 49.90
N ALA A 38 2.30 -15.88 50.65
CA ALA A 38 2.37 -14.52 50.12
C ALA A 38 3.51 -14.35 49.11
N ALA A 39 4.70 -14.87 49.41
CA ALA A 39 5.86 -14.83 48.53
C ALA A 39 5.60 -15.55 47.21
N ARG A 40 4.95 -16.72 47.23
CA ARG A 40 4.53 -17.45 46.01
C ARG A 40 3.57 -16.61 45.16
N HIS A 41 2.61 -15.93 45.78
CA HIS A 41 1.68 -15.06 45.06
C HIS A 41 2.40 -13.88 44.40
N ILE A 42 3.29 -13.20 45.13
CA ILE A 42 4.08 -12.08 44.62
C ILE A 42 4.98 -12.53 43.46
N LEU A 43 5.63 -13.69 43.57
CA LEU A 43 6.44 -14.26 42.49
C LEU A 43 5.57 -14.60 41.26
N GLY A 44 4.38 -15.15 41.46
CA GLY A 44 3.42 -15.40 40.39
C GLY A 44 3.01 -14.13 39.65
N VAL A 45 2.68 -13.07 40.38
CA VAL A 45 2.34 -11.75 39.82
C VAL A 45 3.54 -11.16 39.06
N ARG A 46 4.75 -11.20 39.63
CA ARG A 46 5.97 -10.71 38.97
C ARG A 46 6.26 -11.43 37.66
N ARG A 47 6.06 -12.76 37.60
CA ARG A 47 6.21 -13.54 36.37
C ARG A 47 5.19 -13.13 35.31
N ARG A 48 3.92 -12.92 35.69
CA ARG A 48 2.88 -12.43 34.77
C ARG A 48 3.19 -11.03 34.28
N TYR A 49 3.66 -10.15 35.16
CA TYR A 49 4.01 -8.78 34.83
C TYR A 49 5.18 -8.71 33.84
N SER A 50 6.24 -9.50 34.06
CA SER A 50 7.37 -9.54 33.13
C SER A 50 6.98 -10.10 31.76
N TRP A 51 6.09 -11.08 31.71
CA TRP A 51 5.53 -11.58 30.45
C TRP A 51 4.67 -10.53 29.74
N LEU A 52 3.84 -9.79 30.49
CA LEU A 52 3.00 -8.73 29.94
C LEU A 52 3.84 -7.58 29.38
N ILE A 53 4.91 -7.17 30.08
CA ILE A 53 5.85 -6.16 29.58
C ILE A 53 6.48 -6.60 28.26
N LYS A 54 6.93 -7.86 28.17
CA LYS A 54 7.51 -8.39 26.93
C LYS A 54 6.49 -8.34 25.78
N LYS A 55 5.24 -8.75 26.03
CA LYS A 55 4.17 -8.67 25.04
C LYS A 55 3.83 -7.24 24.64
N HIS A 56 3.84 -6.32 25.60
CA HIS A 56 3.59 -4.92 25.31
C HIS A 56 4.69 -4.34 24.40
N ALA A 57 5.95 -4.64 24.70
CA ALA A 57 7.08 -4.22 23.87
C ALA A 57 7.09 -4.87 22.47
N THR A 58 6.52 -6.07 22.29
CA THR A 58 6.33 -6.64 20.93
C THR A 58 5.18 -5.94 20.20
N LEU A 59 4.06 -5.72 20.88
CA LEU A 59 2.91 -4.99 20.32
C LEU A 59 3.27 -3.56 19.90
N GLU A 60 4.07 -2.85 20.71
CA GLU A 60 4.55 -1.51 20.34
C GLU A 60 5.42 -1.54 19.09
N ARG A 61 6.33 -2.52 18.98
CA ARG A 61 7.14 -2.69 17.76
C ARG A 61 6.26 -2.97 16.56
N ASP A 62 5.30 -3.89 16.67
CA ASP A 62 4.38 -4.24 15.58
C ASP A 62 3.51 -3.05 15.17
N LEU A 63 3.06 -2.22 16.12
CA LEU A 63 2.35 -0.99 15.82
C LEU A 63 3.23 0.03 15.08
N THR A 64 4.50 0.15 15.47
CA THR A 64 5.42 1.05 14.76
C THR A 64 5.73 0.58 13.35
N THR A 65 5.84 -0.73 13.10
CA THR A 65 6.06 -1.29 11.76
C THR A 65 4.83 -1.10 10.88
N VAL A 66 3.63 -1.40 11.39
CA VAL A 66 2.37 -1.18 10.66
C VAL A 66 2.16 0.31 10.36
N ARG A 67 2.47 1.20 11.31
CA ARG A 67 2.38 2.64 11.07
C ARG A 67 3.36 3.10 9.99
N HIS A 68 4.54 2.48 9.91
CA HIS A 68 5.50 2.78 8.86
C HIS A 68 5.03 2.25 7.49
N SER A 69 4.47 1.04 7.43
CA SER A 69 3.94 0.49 6.17
C SER A 69 2.76 1.31 5.64
N ILE A 70 1.84 1.74 6.50
CA ILE A 70 0.72 2.61 6.12
C ILE A 70 1.24 3.92 5.49
N ARG A 71 2.22 4.57 6.10
CA ARG A 71 2.82 5.79 5.53
C ARG A 71 3.48 5.55 4.17
N GLN A 72 4.13 4.40 3.99
CA GLN A 72 4.73 4.04 2.70
C GLN A 72 3.66 3.83 1.63
N GLU A 73 2.57 3.15 1.97
CA GLU A 73 1.42 2.96 1.08
C GLU A 73 0.72 4.28 0.74
N GLU A 74 0.54 5.18 1.69
CA GLU A 74 -0.01 6.52 1.46
C GLU A 74 0.84 7.32 0.46
N ILE A 75 2.17 7.28 0.60
CA ILE A 75 3.09 7.96 -0.34
C ILE A 75 3.06 7.30 -1.72
N ALA A 76 2.96 5.97 -1.79
CA ALA A 76 2.85 5.26 -3.06
C ALA A 76 1.52 5.60 -3.76
N LEU A 77 0.44 5.70 -3.00
CA LEU A 77 -0.89 6.05 -3.49
C LEU A 77 -0.93 7.50 -3.99
N SER A 78 -0.35 8.46 -3.25
CA SER A 78 -0.30 9.85 -3.68
C SER A 78 0.47 10.00 -5.00
N LYS A 79 1.59 9.31 -5.16
CA LYS A 79 2.36 9.29 -6.42
C LYS A 79 1.57 8.66 -7.56
N ALA A 80 0.84 7.57 -7.31
CA ALA A 80 0.00 6.94 -8.31
C ALA A 80 -1.14 7.87 -8.76
N GLU A 81 -1.75 8.61 -7.82
CA GLU A 81 -2.77 9.61 -8.11
C GLU A 81 -2.21 10.77 -8.96
N GLU A 82 -1.00 11.26 -8.66
CA GLU A 82 -0.33 12.30 -9.46
C GLU A 82 -0.10 11.82 -10.90
N VAL A 83 0.38 10.59 -11.09
CA VAL A 83 0.58 10.00 -12.42
C VAL A 83 -0.75 9.88 -13.17
N LEU A 84 -1.82 9.45 -12.48
CA LEU A 84 -3.15 9.37 -13.10
C LEU A 84 -3.70 10.74 -13.51
N ARG A 85 -3.46 11.79 -12.71
CA ARG A 85 -3.83 13.17 -13.08
C ARG A 85 -3.09 13.64 -14.31
N ALA A 86 -1.76 13.45 -14.35
CA ALA A 86 -0.95 13.79 -15.53
C ALA A 86 -1.43 13.07 -16.80
N ARG A 87 -1.75 11.77 -16.71
CA ARG A 87 -2.31 11.02 -17.86
C ARG A 87 -3.68 11.53 -18.30
N ARG A 88 -4.54 11.94 -17.37
CA ARG A 88 -5.84 12.53 -17.71
C ARG A 88 -5.67 13.87 -18.43
N GLU A 89 -4.71 14.70 -18.02
CA GLU A 89 -4.38 15.95 -18.70
C GLU A 89 -3.84 15.71 -20.12
N GLU A 90 -2.96 14.73 -20.29
CA GLU A 90 -2.46 14.33 -21.61
C GLU A 90 -3.59 13.86 -22.54
N ILE A 91 -4.53 13.06 -22.02
CA ILE A 91 -5.71 12.60 -22.77
C ILE A 91 -6.59 13.79 -23.16
N ALA A 92 -6.89 14.70 -22.22
CA ALA A 92 -7.69 15.89 -22.49
C ALA A 92 -7.05 16.77 -23.58
N ALA A 93 -5.73 16.97 -23.52
CA ALA A 93 -4.99 17.71 -24.54
C ALA A 93 -5.01 17.00 -25.91
N ALA A 94 -4.89 15.67 -25.94
CA ALA A 94 -5.00 14.88 -27.16
C ALA A 94 -6.41 14.94 -27.77
N GLU A 95 -7.46 14.89 -26.94
CA GLU A 95 -8.85 15.05 -27.36
C GLU A 95 -9.10 16.44 -27.95
N GLU A 96 -8.55 17.49 -27.35
CA GLU A 96 -8.65 18.86 -27.88
C GLU A 96 -7.93 19.02 -29.23
N ARG A 97 -6.74 18.43 -29.37
CA ARG A 97 -6.03 18.36 -30.66
C ARG A 97 -6.84 17.62 -31.72
N LEU A 98 -7.52 16.53 -31.34
CA LEU A 98 -8.41 15.79 -32.24
C LEU A 98 -9.62 16.63 -32.66
N ARG A 99 -10.25 17.36 -31.73
CA ARG A 99 -11.38 18.25 -32.03
C ARG A 99 -10.99 19.38 -32.98
N THR A 100 -9.87 20.06 -32.72
CA THR A 100 -9.36 21.14 -33.59
C THR A 100 -8.97 20.64 -34.97
N THR A 101 -8.37 19.45 -35.06
CA THR A 101 -8.07 18.81 -36.35
C THR A 101 -9.35 18.48 -37.10
N ARG A 102 -10.37 17.93 -36.41
CA ARG A 102 -11.66 17.58 -37.02
C ARG A 102 -12.37 18.81 -37.58
N THR A 103 -12.45 19.91 -36.83
CA THR A 103 -13.08 21.16 -37.32
C THR A 103 -12.33 21.75 -38.51
N THR A 104 -10.99 21.74 -38.47
CA THR A 104 -10.16 22.24 -39.57
C THR A 104 -10.29 21.38 -40.82
N CYS A 105 -10.26 20.05 -40.67
CA CYS A 105 -10.43 19.10 -41.77
C CYS A 105 -11.82 19.19 -42.40
N VAL A 106 -12.89 19.33 -41.62
CA VAL A 106 -14.24 19.54 -42.18
C VAL A 106 -14.27 20.80 -43.05
N ARG A 107 -13.74 21.92 -42.56
CA ARG A 107 -13.71 23.16 -43.33
C ARG A 107 -12.88 23.05 -44.62
N VAL A 108 -11.74 22.36 -44.57
CA VAL A 108 -10.90 22.12 -45.76
C VAL A 108 -11.59 21.17 -46.73
N TYR A 109 -12.34 20.19 -46.22
CA TYR A 109 -13.12 19.27 -47.05
C TYR A 109 -14.24 19.98 -47.79
N ASP A 110 -15.01 20.84 -47.11
CA ASP A 110 -16.09 21.61 -47.72
C ASP A 110 -15.56 22.50 -48.87
N VAL A 111 -14.45 23.21 -48.63
CA VAL A 111 -13.79 24.04 -49.67
C VAL A 111 -13.28 23.20 -50.85
N LEU A 112 -12.79 21.98 -50.60
CA LEU A 112 -12.34 21.09 -51.66
C LEU A 112 -13.52 20.50 -52.45
N ILE A 113 -14.65 20.19 -51.79
CA ILE A 113 -15.87 19.77 -52.49
C ILE A 113 -16.34 20.89 -53.41
N GLU A 114 -16.50 22.12 -52.91
CA GLU A 114 -16.96 23.25 -53.72
C GLU A 114 -16.10 23.48 -54.96
N ARG A 115 -14.78 23.30 -54.84
CA ARG A 115 -13.83 23.54 -55.95
C ARG A 115 -13.78 22.43 -56.98
N TYR A 116 -14.02 21.18 -56.58
CA TYR A 116 -13.86 20.00 -57.45
C TYR A 116 -15.19 19.36 -57.87
N ALA A 117 -16.32 19.74 -57.27
CA ALA A 117 -17.65 19.19 -57.54
C ALA A 117 -18.04 19.18 -59.03
N ASP A 118 -17.59 20.18 -59.81
CA ASP A 118 -17.97 20.34 -61.22
C ASP A 118 -17.16 19.48 -62.20
N LYS A 119 -16.03 18.86 -61.80
CA LYS A 119 -15.15 18.13 -62.74
C LYS A 119 -14.63 16.77 -62.23
N ASP A 120 -14.36 16.61 -60.94
CA ASP A 120 -13.78 15.37 -60.39
C ASP A 120 -14.32 15.09 -58.98
N ARG A 121 -14.71 13.84 -58.68
CA ARG A 121 -15.15 13.47 -57.33
C ARG A 121 -13.96 13.51 -56.37
N LEU A 122 -14.12 14.22 -55.27
CA LEU A 122 -13.08 14.33 -54.24
C LEU A 122 -13.13 13.12 -53.30
N TRP A 123 -12.07 12.31 -53.27
CA TRP A 123 -11.98 11.13 -52.41
C TRP A 123 -11.12 11.44 -51.17
N LEU A 124 -11.68 11.17 -49.99
CA LEU A 124 -10.94 11.19 -48.73
C LEU A 124 -10.41 9.80 -48.39
N LEU A 125 -9.11 9.69 -48.15
CA LEU A 125 -8.46 8.46 -47.73
C LEU A 125 -7.80 8.68 -46.37
N ALA A 126 -8.28 7.98 -45.36
CA ALA A 126 -7.68 7.98 -44.03
C ALA A 126 -6.49 7.01 -44.03
N ASP A 127 -5.27 7.53 -44.05
CA ASP A 127 -4.07 6.72 -43.88
C ASP A 127 -3.93 6.34 -42.40
N GLY A 128 -4.44 5.15 -42.06
CA GLY A 128 -4.59 4.68 -40.69
C GLY A 128 -3.29 4.23 -40.02
N LYS A 129 -2.10 4.43 -40.62
CA LYS A 129 -0.90 3.78 -40.10
C LYS A 129 0.15 4.62 -39.39
N ASN A 130 0.27 5.93 -39.59
CA ASN A 130 1.51 6.57 -39.11
C ASN A 130 1.46 8.01 -38.61
N GLY A 131 0.30 8.61 -38.32
CA GLY A 131 0.25 9.94 -37.65
C GLY A 131 1.02 11.09 -38.33
N ALA A 132 1.64 10.85 -39.47
CA ALA A 132 2.33 11.80 -40.30
C ALA A 132 1.33 12.34 -41.31
N THR A 133 1.26 13.66 -41.39
CA THR A 133 0.32 14.45 -42.20
C THR A 133 0.57 14.26 -43.70
N GLY A 134 0.17 13.11 -44.25
CA GLY A 134 0.02 12.89 -45.69
C GLY A 134 -1.28 13.54 -46.19
N ARG A 135 -1.29 14.02 -47.44
CA ARG A 135 -2.50 14.61 -48.08
C ARG A 135 -3.64 13.60 -48.04
N TRP A 136 -4.71 13.95 -47.33
CA TRP A 136 -5.87 13.10 -47.01
C TRP A 136 -7.00 13.21 -48.05
N ALA A 137 -6.80 14.00 -49.10
CA ALA A 137 -7.76 14.23 -50.17
C ALA A 137 -7.09 14.16 -51.55
N VAL A 138 -7.66 13.37 -52.47
CA VAL A 138 -7.25 13.29 -53.88
C VAL A 138 -8.49 13.48 -54.74
N ALA A 139 -8.44 14.44 -55.67
CA ALA A 139 -9.43 14.59 -56.73
C ALA A 139 -9.12 13.56 -57.81
N ALA A 140 -10.05 12.63 -58.06
CA ALA A 140 -9.89 11.62 -59.10
C ALA A 140 -11.27 11.20 -59.63
N PRO A 141 -11.38 10.87 -60.92
CA PRO A 141 -12.64 10.44 -61.52
C PRO A 141 -13.15 9.12 -60.92
N ASP A 142 -12.25 8.19 -60.55
CA ASP A 142 -12.56 6.85 -60.04
C ASP A 142 -11.76 6.46 -58.79
N VAL A 143 -12.32 5.55 -57.97
CA VAL A 143 -11.74 5.06 -56.70
C VAL A 143 -10.36 4.42 -56.90
N LYS A 144 -10.19 3.63 -57.97
CA LYS A 144 -8.94 2.89 -58.24
C LYS A 144 -7.78 3.86 -58.49
N THR A 145 -8.02 4.89 -59.30
CA THR A 145 -7.05 5.94 -59.63
C THR A 145 -6.69 6.76 -58.38
N ALA A 146 -7.67 7.04 -57.51
CA ALA A 146 -7.42 7.71 -56.23
C ALA A 146 -6.47 6.88 -55.33
N THR A 147 -6.69 5.57 -55.21
CA THR A 147 -5.84 4.68 -54.40
C THR A 147 -4.43 4.53 -54.97
N GLU A 148 -4.29 4.44 -56.30
CA GLU A 148 -2.98 4.35 -56.95
C GLU A 148 -2.15 5.63 -56.79
N MET A 149 -2.79 6.80 -56.87
CA MET A 149 -2.12 8.10 -56.67
C MET A 149 -1.58 8.27 -55.25
N VAL A 150 -2.32 7.80 -54.23
CA VAL A 150 -1.86 7.81 -52.83
C VAL A 150 -0.71 6.83 -52.62
N MET A 151 -0.83 5.59 -53.11
CA MET A 151 0.21 4.56 -52.97
C MET A 151 1.51 4.93 -53.69
N LYS A 152 1.42 5.45 -54.92
CA LYS A 152 2.59 5.90 -55.70
C LYS A 152 3.35 7.02 -54.98
N LYS A 153 2.65 7.96 -54.35
CA LYS A 153 3.31 9.06 -53.63
C LYS A 153 3.95 8.63 -52.31
N ASN A 154 3.30 7.75 -51.55
CA ASN A 154 3.89 7.17 -50.33
C ASN A 154 5.18 6.38 -50.64
N SER A 155 5.23 5.68 -51.78
CA SER A 155 6.47 5.02 -52.25
C SER A 155 7.57 5.98 -52.73
N GLY A 156 7.21 7.19 -53.17
CA GLY A 156 8.16 8.22 -53.61
C GLY A 156 8.77 9.04 -52.46
N VAL A 157 8.01 9.30 -51.40
CA VAL A 157 8.51 10.00 -50.20
C VAL A 157 9.52 9.15 -49.43
N GLY A 158 9.40 7.81 -49.50
CA GLY A 158 10.41 6.88 -48.96
C GLY A 158 11.78 6.97 -49.62
N LYS A 159 11.89 7.43 -50.87
CA LYS A 159 13.18 7.62 -51.56
C LYS A 159 13.86 8.95 -51.22
N LEU A 160 13.09 10.02 -51.06
CA LEU A 160 13.63 11.34 -50.71
C LEU A 160 14.09 11.45 -49.24
N ALA A 161 13.54 10.63 -48.34
CA ALA A 161 14.03 10.54 -46.96
C ALA A 161 15.38 9.82 -46.85
N GLN A 162 15.75 9.00 -47.85
CA GLN A 162 17.02 8.25 -47.86
C GLN A 162 18.19 9.04 -48.49
N GLU A 163 17.92 10.01 -49.36
CA GLU A 163 18.94 10.88 -49.97
C GLU A 163 19.33 12.09 -49.10
N GLY A 164 18.58 12.41 -48.05
CA GLY A 164 18.89 13.49 -47.10
C GLY A 164 19.72 13.08 -45.89
N GLN A 165 20.20 11.83 -45.84
CA GLN A 165 21.03 11.27 -44.76
C GLN A 165 22.43 10.84 -45.21
N MET A 166 22.89 11.29 -46.39
CA MET A 166 24.31 11.21 -46.78
C MET A 166 24.96 12.58 -46.74
#